data_AF-A0A832JSS5-F1
#
_entry.id   AF-A0A832JSS5-F1
#
_cell.length_a   1.000
_cell.length_b   1.000
_cell.length_c   1.000
_cell.angle_alpha   90.00
_cell.angle_beta   90.00
_cell.angle_gamma   90.00
#
_symmetry.space_group_name_H-M   'P 1'
#
loop_
_entity.id
_entity.type
_entity.pdbx_description
1 polymer ?
#
loop_
_entity_poly.entity_id
_entity_poly.type
_entity_poly.pdbx_seq_one_letter_code
_entity_poly.pdbx_strand_id
1 'polypeptide(L)'
;MEVRKRKPVNQLDRSALESVSSWLAQQILAGLEAALGDGLEETSVSVRVSDEWPYVMEVDVFARTKYPRKGVEETLQRVVDEAFKELEALWEKLKQSSNSGA
;
A
#
# COMPACT_ATOMS: atom_id res chain seq x y z
N MET A 1 15.62 -3.02 -6.09
CA MET A 1 14.60 -2.46 -7.00
C MET A 1 13.63 -1.65 -6.16
N GLU A 2 13.08 -0.55 -6.68
CA GLU A 2 12.23 0.35 -5.92
C GLU A 2 10.99 0.77 -6.72
N VAL A 3 9.84 0.82 -6.05
CA VAL A 3 8.59 1.36 -6.59
C VAL A 3 8.07 2.42 -5.61
N ARG A 4 7.73 3.59 -6.15
CA ARG A 4 7.09 4.68 -5.40
C ARG A 4 5.71 4.96 -5.98
N LYS A 5 4.71 5.07 -5.12
CA LYS A 5 3.35 5.46 -5.50
C LYS A 5 2.79 6.52 -4.56
N ARG A 6 2.10 7.51 -5.13
CA ARG A 6 1.42 8.58 -4.40
C ARG A 6 -0.06 8.59 -4.73
N LYS A 7 -0.90 8.77 -3.72
CA LYS A 7 -2.37 8.82 -3.89
C LYS A 7 -3.00 9.82 -2.92
N PRO A 8 -3.89 10.72 -3.40
CA PRO A 8 -4.69 11.57 -2.52
C PRO A 8 -5.61 10.72 -1.62
N VAL A 9 -5.71 11.09 -0.34
CA VAL A 9 -6.51 10.40 0.69
C VAL A 9 -7.39 11.37 1.48
N ASN A 10 -7.96 12.35 0.78
CA ASN A 10 -8.73 13.47 1.34
C ASN A 10 -10.06 13.08 2.02
N GLN A 11 -10.40 11.79 2.06
CA GLN A 11 -11.69 11.28 2.53
C GLN A 11 -11.62 10.70 3.95
N LEU A 12 -10.43 10.68 4.57
CA LEU A 12 -10.19 10.11 5.89
C LEU A 12 -9.78 11.19 6.89
N ASP A 13 -10.20 11.00 8.14
CA ASP A 13 -9.63 11.73 9.27
C ASP A 13 -8.22 11.21 9.60
N ARG A 14 -7.46 12.01 10.35
CA ARG A 14 -6.06 11.70 10.68
C ARG A 14 -5.92 10.37 11.45
N SER A 15 -6.86 10.02 12.32
CA SER A 15 -6.86 8.76 13.06
C SER A 15 -7.03 7.53 12.17
N ALA A 16 -7.90 7.63 11.16
CA ALA A 16 -8.11 6.56 10.19
C ALA A 16 -6.90 6.40 9.26
N LEU A 17 -6.19 7.50 8.95
CA LEU A 17 -4.99 7.48 8.10
C LEU A 17 -3.85 6.66 8.69
N GLU A 18 -3.65 6.66 10.01
CA GLU A 18 -2.64 5.82 10.68
C GLU A 18 -2.99 4.33 10.63
N SER A 19 -4.26 4.01 10.87
CA SER A 19 -4.72 2.61 10.80
C SER A 19 -4.63 2.08 9.36
N VAL A 20 -5.00 2.91 8.39
CA VAL A 20 -4.92 2.60 6.95
C VAL A 20 -3.47 2.46 6.49
N SER A 21 -2.56 3.34 6.93
CA SER A 21 -1.16 3.27 6.52
C SER A 21 -0.49 1.99 7.02
N SER A 22 -0.76 1.61 8.27
CA SER A 22 -0.30 0.34 8.85
C SER A 22 -0.87 -0.88 8.11
N TRP A 23 -2.17 -0.88 7.85
CA TRP A 23 -2.82 -1.95 7.09
C TRP A 23 -2.23 -2.08 5.67
N LEU A 24 -2.02 -0.95 4.98
CA LEU A 24 -1.48 -0.93 3.62
C LEU A 24 -0.05 -1.47 3.58
N ALA A 25 0.79 -1.09 4.56
CA ALA A 25 2.14 -1.61 4.68
C ALA A 25 2.15 -3.14 4.84
N GLN A 26 1.26 -3.67 5.70
CA GLN A 26 1.14 -5.11 5.93
C GLN A 26 0.65 -5.86 4.68
N GLN A 27 -0.34 -5.33 3.95
CA GLN A 27 -0.82 -5.97 2.72
C GLN A 27 0.25 -6.03 1.64
N ILE A 28 1.01 -4.95 1.47
CA ILE A 28 2.12 -4.92 0.51
C ILE A 28 3.18 -5.95 0.91
N LEU A 29 3.57 -6.00 2.19
CA LEU A 29 4.55 -6.97 2.66
C LEU A 29 4.08 -8.41 2.42
N ALA A 30 2.84 -8.74 2.78
CA ALA A 30 2.26 -10.06 2.56
C ALA A 30 2.20 -10.41 1.06
N GLY A 31 1.83 -9.46 0.20
CA GLY A 31 1.81 -9.66 -1.25
C GLY A 31 3.21 -9.91 -1.84
N LEU A 32 4.24 -9.23 -1.33
CA LEU A 32 5.62 -9.45 -1.74
C LEU A 32 6.15 -10.81 -1.25
N GLU A 33 5.87 -11.19 -0.02
CA GLU A 33 6.20 -12.51 0.51
C GLU A 33 5.53 -13.62 -0.31
N ALA A 34 4.25 -13.47 -0.66
CA ALA A 34 3.54 -14.44 -1.49
C ALA A 34 4.12 -14.53 -2.92
N ALA A 35 4.56 -13.41 -3.50
CA ALA A 35 5.04 -13.38 -4.88
C ALA A 35 6.52 -13.77 -5.05
N LEU A 36 7.37 -13.37 -4.09
CA LEU A 36 8.83 -13.50 -4.17
C LEU A 36 9.38 -14.55 -3.19
N GLY A 37 8.69 -14.79 -2.08
CA GLY A 37 8.95 -15.86 -1.12
C GLY A 37 10.42 -15.99 -0.72
N ASP A 38 10.94 -17.21 -0.77
CA ASP A 38 12.33 -17.52 -0.43
C ASP A 38 13.37 -16.84 -1.32
N GLY A 39 12.96 -16.29 -2.47
CA GLY A 39 13.82 -15.52 -3.36
C GLY A 39 14.09 -14.09 -2.88
N LEU A 40 13.37 -13.63 -1.87
CA LEU A 40 13.50 -12.31 -1.26
C LEU A 40 14.70 -12.31 -0.29
N GLU A 41 15.64 -11.39 -0.50
CA GLU A 41 16.80 -11.17 0.39
C GLU A 41 16.50 -10.07 1.40
N GLU A 42 15.92 -8.98 0.93
CA GLU A 42 15.61 -7.80 1.74
C GLU A 42 14.33 -7.15 1.19
N THR A 43 13.50 -6.61 2.08
CA THR A 43 12.31 -5.83 1.72
C THR A 43 12.07 -4.74 2.74
N SER A 44 11.70 -3.57 2.24
CA SER A 44 11.32 -2.41 3.05
C SER A 44 10.08 -1.77 2.45
N VAL A 45 9.09 -1.51 3.28
CA VAL A 45 7.85 -0.83 2.91
C VAL A 45 7.71 0.39 3.82
N SER A 46 7.70 1.58 3.24
CA SER A 46 7.46 2.83 3.95
C SER A 46 6.17 3.45 3.46
N VAL A 47 5.24 3.69 4.39
CA VAL A 47 3.98 4.40 4.10
C VAL A 47 3.98 5.70 4.88
N ARG A 48 3.86 6.82 4.17
CA ARG A 48 3.84 8.17 4.73
C ARG A 48 2.56 8.87 4.32
N VAL A 49 2.03 9.71 5.20
CA VAL A 49 0.88 10.56 4.91
C VAL A 49 1.32 12.00 5.12
N SER A 50 1.00 12.89 4.18
CA SER A 50 1.32 14.32 4.35
C SER A 50 0.57 14.89 5.55
N ASP A 51 1.24 15.76 6.30
CA ASP A 51 0.62 16.44 7.44
C ASP A 51 -0.28 17.61 7.02
N GLU A 52 -0.10 18.10 5.78
CA GLU A 52 -0.87 19.19 5.20
C GLU A 52 -2.02 18.68 4.34
N TRP A 53 -3.17 19.35 4.45
CA TRP A 53 -4.32 19.11 3.59
C TRP A 53 -4.14 19.82 2.24
N PRO A 54 -4.43 19.18 1.09
CA PRO A 54 -4.99 17.82 0.93
C PRO A 54 -3.99 16.72 1.29
N TYR A 55 -4.47 15.71 2.04
CA TYR A 55 -3.65 14.59 2.49
C TYR A 55 -3.22 13.72 1.31
N VAL A 56 -1.93 13.43 1.22
CA VAL A 56 -1.32 12.54 0.22
C VAL A 56 -0.67 11.37 0.94
N MET A 57 -1.07 10.16 0.56
CA MET A 57 -0.40 8.94 0.96
C MET A 57 0.68 8.60 -0.04
N GLU A 58 1.91 8.47 0.45
CA GLU A 58 3.07 8.01 -0.29
C GLU A 58 3.49 6.64 0.21
N VAL A 59 3.72 5.73 -0.73
CA VAL A 59 4.18 4.38 -0.48
C VAL A 59 5.47 4.18 -1.25
N ASP A 60 6.54 3.89 -0.51
CA ASP A 60 7.85 3.52 -1.04
C ASP A 60 8.09 2.04 -0.73
N VAL A 61 8.36 1.25 -1.76
CA VAL A 61 8.61 -0.17 -1.64
C VAL A 61 9.95 -0.49 -2.26
N PHE A 62 10.83 -1.04 -1.45
CA PHE A 62 12.11 -1.56 -1.89
C PHE A 62 12.13 -3.07 -1.71
N ALA A 63 12.64 -3.78 -2.70
CA ALA A 63 12.97 -5.19 -2.57
C ALA A 63 14.27 -5.54 -3.28
N ARG A 64 14.97 -6.50 -2.69
CA ARG A 64 16.18 -7.13 -3.22
C ARG A 64 15.99 -8.63 -3.22
N THR A 65 16.37 -9.29 -4.32
CA THR A 65 16.27 -10.75 -4.45
C THR A 65 17.64 -11.41 -4.32
N LYS A 66 17.68 -12.61 -3.73
CA LYS A 66 18.91 -13.39 -3.52
C LYS A 66 19.63 -13.74 -4.84
N TYR A 67 18.86 -13.88 -5.92
CA TYR A 67 19.35 -14.18 -7.26
C TYR A 67 18.74 -13.21 -8.28
N PRO A 68 19.42 -12.95 -9.41
CA PRO A 68 18.86 -12.14 -10.49
C PRO A 68 17.55 -12.75 -11.00
N ARG A 69 16.46 -11.99 -10.94
CA ARG A 69 15.15 -12.40 -11.41
C ARG A 69 14.58 -11.30 -12.31
N LYS A 70 14.09 -11.67 -13.49
CA LYS A 70 13.36 -10.75 -14.37
C LYS A 70 11.95 -10.51 -13.82
N GLY A 71 11.38 -9.34 -14.07
CA GLY A 71 9.97 -9.09 -13.72
C GLY A 71 9.73 -8.64 -12.27
N VAL A 72 10.78 -8.36 -11.49
CA VAL A 72 10.61 -8.06 -10.05
C VAL A 72 10.01 -6.68 -9.85
N GLU A 73 10.41 -5.68 -10.66
CA GLU A 73 9.85 -4.33 -10.60
C GLU A 73 8.36 -4.34 -10.97
N GLU A 74 7.97 -5.09 -12.00
CA GLU A 74 6.57 -5.29 -12.39
C GLU A 74 5.79 -6.03 -11.31
N THR A 75 6.43 -6.97 -10.60
CA THR A 75 5.83 -7.66 -9.46
C THR A 75 5.59 -6.70 -8.30
N LEU A 76 6.58 -5.86 -7.96
CA LEU A 76 6.47 -4.81 -6.95
C LEU A 76 5.32 -3.86 -7.29
N GLN A 77 5.29 -3.36 -8.53
CA GLN A 77 4.24 -2.46 -9.02
C GLN A 77 2.85 -3.09 -8.90
N ARG A 78 2.70 -4.35 -9.33
CA ARG A 78 1.44 -5.09 -9.26
C ARG A 78 0.96 -5.25 -7.82
N VAL A 79 1.84 -5.65 -6.90
CA VAL A 79 1.48 -5.83 -5.47
C VAL A 79 1.02 -4.50 -4.87
N VAL A 80 1.74 -3.42 -5.14
CA VAL A 80 1.34 -2.07 -4.70
C VAL A 80 -0.02 -1.68 -5.30
N ASP A 81 -0.23 -1.93 -6.59
CA ASP A 81 -1.48 -1.62 -7.27
C ASP A 81 -2.67 -2.40 -6.71
N GLU A 82 -2.50 -3.70 -6.44
CA GLU A 82 -3.51 -4.57 -5.83
C GLU A 82 -3.87 -4.09 -4.42
N ALA A 83 -2.88 -3.79 -3.58
CA ALA A 83 -3.12 -3.28 -2.22
C ALA A 83 -3.89 -1.94 -2.23
N PHE A 84 -3.58 -1.04 -3.17
CA PHE A 84 -4.34 0.21 -3.33
C PHE A 84 -5.77 0.01 -3.84
N LYS A 85 -6.03 -1.03 -4.64
CA LYS A 85 -7.40 -1.37 -5.10
C LYS A 85 -8.24 -1.93 -3.96
N GLU A 86 -7.64 -2.80 -3.14
CA GLU A 86 -8.31 -3.33 -1.95
C GLU A 86 -8.62 -2.21 -0.96
N LEU A 87 -7.69 -1.26 -0.81
CA LEU A 87 -7.89 -0.08 0.01
C LEU A 87 -9.09 0.76 -0.47
N GLU A 88 -9.20 1.01 -1.77
CA GLU A 88 -10.35 1.71 -2.35
C GLU A 88 -11.66 0.95 -2.11
N ALA A 89 -11.66 -0.37 -2.26
CA ALA A 89 -12.84 -1.20 -2.01
C ALA A 89 -13.27 -1.15 -0.53
N LEU A 90 -12.31 -1.10 0.40
CA LEU A 90 -12.59 -0.90 1.83
C LEU A 90 -13.20 0.48 2.09
N TRP A 91 -12.68 1.54 1.44
CA TRP A 91 -13.23 2.89 1.57
C TRP A 91 -14.66 3.00 1.08
N GLU A 92 -14.98 2.41 -0.08
CA GLU A 92 -16.34 2.43 -0.62
C GLU A 92 -17.33 1.71 0.30
N LYS A 93 -16.92 0.61 0.94
CA LYS A 93 -17.75 -0.08 1.94
C LYS A 93 -18.00 0.78 3.18
N LEU A 94 -16.96 1.44 3.71
CA LEU A 94 -17.07 2.29 4.90
C LEU A 94 -17.97 3.51 4.67
N LYS A 95 -17.92 4.13 3.48
CA LYS A 95 -18.82 5.22 3.11
C LYS A 95 -20.29 4.77 3.06
N GLN A 96 -20.55 3.59 2.50
CA GLN A 96 -21.91 3.05 2.38
C GLN A 96 -22.52 2.72 3.76
N SER A 97 -21.72 2.22 4.70
CA SER A 97 -22.18 1.97 6.07
C SER A 97 -22.52 3.25 6.83
N SER A 98 -21.82 4.36 6.60
CA SER A 98 -22.14 5.65 7.23
C SER A 98 -23.40 6.32 6.66
N ASN A 99 -23.76 6.04 5.40
CA ASN A 99 -24.98 6.58 4.76
C ASN A 99 -26.25 5.75 5.01
N SER A 100 -26.13 4.54 5.58
CA SER A 100 -27.28 3.66 5.82
C SER A 100 -27.96 3.86 7.18
N GLY A 101 -27.53 4.86 7.95
CA GLY A 101 -28.02 5.16 9.31
C GLY A 101 -28.75 6.50 9.47
N ALA A 102 -29.24 7.11 8.39
CA ALA A 102 -30.02 8.35 8.40
C ALA A 102 -31.50 8.12 8.08
#